data_AF-A0A1I8J234-F1
#
_entry.id   AF-A0A1I8J234-F1
#
_cell.length_a   1.000
_cell.length_b   1.000
_cell.length_c   1.000
_cell.angle_alpha   90.00
_cell.angle_beta   90.00
_cell.angle_gamma   90.00
#
_symmetry.space_group_name_H-M   'P 1'
#
loop_
_entity.id
_entity.type
_entity.pdbx_description
1 polymer ?
#
loop_
_entity_poly.entity_id
_entity_poly.type
_entity_poly.pdbx_seq_one_letter_code
_entity_poly.pdbx_strand_id
1 'polypeptide(L)'
;MSYAYLFKYIIIGDTGVGKSCLLLQFTDKRFQPVHDLTIGVEFGARMISIDGKQIKLQIWDTAGQESFRSITRSYYRGAAGALLVYDITRRDTFNHLTTWLQDARQHSSSNMVIMLIGNKSDLDSRRDVKREEGEAFAKEHGLIFMETSAKTAANVEEAFIDTAKAIYEKIQEGVLDISNEANGIKIGPQHSPHILALMQSLDVPMPDPFDQSLEYSLISVTK
;
A
#
# COMPACT_ATOMS: atom_id res chain seq x y z
N MET A 1 16.47 9.14 9.53
CA MET A 1 15.74 8.50 10.66
C MET A 1 15.65 7.00 10.41
N SER A 2 15.88 6.14 11.41
CA SER A 2 15.75 4.68 11.26
C SER A 2 14.29 4.22 11.40
N TYR A 3 13.91 3.16 10.70
CA TYR A 3 12.62 2.48 10.84
C TYR A 3 12.80 1.14 11.57
N ALA A 4 11.79 0.72 12.32
CA ALA A 4 11.69 -0.61 12.91
C ALA A 4 11.24 -1.64 11.87
N TYR A 5 10.24 -1.27 11.06
CA TYR A 5 9.69 -2.12 10.01
C TYR A 5 9.56 -1.36 8.70
N LEU A 6 9.66 -2.08 7.60
CA LEU A 6 9.28 -1.65 6.27
C LEU A 6 8.13 -2.53 5.80
N PHE A 7 7.02 -1.90 5.43
CA PHE A 7 5.85 -2.59 4.87
C PHE A 7 5.70 -2.26 3.39
N LYS A 8 5.59 -3.30 2.57
CA LYS A 8 5.29 -3.18 1.15
C LYS A 8 3.78 -3.18 0.89
N TYR A 9 3.31 -2.12 0.22
CA TYR A 9 1.92 -1.86 -0.11
C TYR A 9 1.71 -1.86 -1.62
N ILE A 10 0.57 -2.33 -2.07
CA ILE A 10 0.12 -2.13 -3.45
C ILE A 10 -1.20 -1.37 -3.46
N ILE A 11 -1.41 -0.50 -4.45
CA ILE A 11 -2.71 0.12 -4.71
C ILE A 11 -3.25 -0.48 -6.00
N ILE A 12 -4.44 -1.10 -5.93
CA ILE A 12 -5.06 -1.84 -7.03
C ILE A 12 -6.52 -1.41 -7.23
N GLY A 13 -7.06 -1.65 -8.42
CA GLY A 13 -8.40 -1.22 -8.82
C GLY A 13 -8.40 -0.59 -10.21
N ASP A 14 -9.58 -0.32 -10.74
CA ASP A 14 -9.78 0.14 -12.11
C ASP A 14 -9.07 1.46 -12.45
N THR A 15 -8.89 1.71 -13.74
CA THR A 15 -8.43 3.02 -14.23
C THR A 15 -9.39 4.13 -13.80
N GLY A 16 -8.83 5.28 -13.39
CA GLY A 16 -9.60 6.48 -13.05
C GLY A 16 -10.33 6.44 -11.70
N VAL A 17 -10.15 5.40 -10.88
CA VAL A 17 -10.71 5.37 -9.51
C VAL A 17 -9.97 6.29 -8.53
N GLY A 18 -8.77 6.76 -8.90
CA GLY A 18 -7.99 7.74 -8.13
C GLY A 18 -6.86 7.17 -7.27
N LYS A 19 -6.29 6.02 -7.66
CA LYS A 19 -5.16 5.37 -6.97
C LYS A 19 -3.93 6.28 -6.83
N SER A 20 -3.46 6.85 -7.94
CA SER A 20 -2.34 7.79 -7.97
C SER A 20 -2.63 9.05 -7.16
N CYS A 21 -3.88 9.57 -7.22
CA CYS A 21 -4.29 10.71 -6.41
C CYS A 21 -4.26 10.41 -4.90
N LEU A 22 -4.65 9.20 -4.49
CA LEU A 22 -4.57 8.78 -3.09
C LEU A 22 -3.10 8.68 -2.64
N LEU A 23 -2.23 8.09 -3.47
CA LEU A 23 -0.81 8.02 -3.21
C LEU A 23 -0.20 9.42 -3.05
N LEU A 24 -0.44 10.30 -4.03
CA LEU A 24 0.08 11.67 -4.04
C LEU A 24 -0.44 12.49 -2.85
N GLN A 25 -1.73 12.35 -2.52
CA GLN A 25 -2.32 13.05 -1.37
C GLN A 25 -1.74 12.52 -0.05
N PHE A 26 -1.41 11.23 0.03
CA PHE A 26 -0.76 10.65 1.19
C PHE A 26 0.72 11.09 1.31
N THR A 27 1.50 11.10 0.23
CA THR A 27 2.94 11.42 0.30
C THR A 27 3.21 12.91 0.34
N ASP A 28 2.51 13.69 -0.49
CA ASP A 28 2.87 15.07 -0.80
C ASP A 28 1.83 16.08 -0.31
N LYS A 29 0.69 15.62 0.22
CA LYS A 29 -0.43 16.49 0.62
C LYS A 29 -0.92 17.38 -0.53
N ARG A 30 -0.90 16.84 -1.75
CA ARG A 30 -1.33 17.51 -2.97
C ARG A 30 -2.40 16.70 -3.69
N PHE A 31 -3.29 17.43 -4.35
CA PHE A 31 -4.27 16.85 -5.27
C PHE A 31 -4.02 17.37 -6.69
N GLN A 32 -3.94 16.46 -7.66
CA GLN A 32 -3.79 16.79 -9.07
C GLN A 32 -5.07 16.41 -9.84
N PRO A 33 -5.84 17.39 -10.34
CA PRO A 33 -7.13 17.14 -11.00
C PRO A 33 -6.99 16.49 -12.38
N VAL A 34 -5.88 16.74 -13.08
CA VAL A 34 -5.54 16.12 -14.36
C VAL A 34 -4.45 15.10 -14.10
N HIS A 35 -4.84 13.84 -14.00
CA HIS A 35 -3.88 12.73 -13.90
C HIS A 35 -3.78 12.06 -15.27
N ASP A 36 -2.56 12.00 -15.79
CA ASP A 36 -2.25 11.13 -16.92
C ASP A 36 -2.45 9.67 -16.52
N LEU A 37 -2.77 8.82 -17.50
CA LEU A 37 -2.90 7.39 -17.26
C LEU A 37 -1.57 6.85 -16.72
N THR A 38 -1.60 6.17 -15.58
CA THR A 38 -0.42 5.49 -15.03
C THR A 38 0.03 4.40 -16.01
N ILE A 39 1.20 4.59 -16.62
CA ILE A 39 1.83 3.60 -17.49
C ILE A 39 2.78 2.77 -16.63
N GLY A 40 2.45 1.51 -16.39
CA GLY A 40 3.25 0.63 -15.55
C GLY A 40 2.95 0.80 -14.06
N VAL A 41 3.95 1.20 -13.28
CA VAL A 41 3.88 1.30 -11.81
C VAL A 41 4.63 2.53 -11.31
N GLU A 42 4.00 3.30 -10.43
CA GLU A 42 4.63 4.42 -9.71
C GLU A 42 4.97 3.99 -8.27
N PHE A 43 6.03 4.59 -7.73
CA PHE A 43 6.52 4.27 -6.39
C PHE A 43 6.46 5.50 -5.49
N GLY A 44 5.88 5.33 -4.30
CA GLY A 44 5.94 6.32 -3.22
C GLY A 44 6.43 5.67 -1.93
N ALA A 45 7.05 6.46 -1.07
CA ALA A 45 7.44 6.01 0.25
C ALA A 45 7.17 7.09 1.30
N ARG A 46 6.71 6.68 2.47
CA ARG A 46 6.47 7.60 3.59
C ARG A 46 6.75 6.91 4.92
N MET A 47 7.36 7.68 5.83
CA MET A 47 7.57 7.27 7.22
C MET A 47 6.32 7.61 8.04
N ILE A 48 5.83 6.65 8.81
CA ILE A 48 4.74 6.83 9.78
C ILE A 48 5.19 6.34 11.16
N SER A 49 4.41 6.69 12.19
CA SER A 49 4.63 6.22 13.55
C SER A 49 3.41 5.44 14.04
N ILE A 50 3.63 4.22 14.55
CA ILE A 50 2.62 3.37 15.17
C ILE A 50 3.18 2.89 16.51
N ASP A 51 2.50 3.19 17.62
CA ASP A 51 2.91 2.82 18.98
C ASP A 51 4.37 3.18 19.31
N GLY A 52 4.82 4.35 18.86
CA GLY A 52 6.19 4.83 19.03
C GLY A 52 7.24 4.13 18.15
N LYS A 53 6.83 3.21 17.27
CA LYS A 53 7.69 2.57 16.26
C LYS A 53 7.58 3.32 14.94
N GLN A 54 8.74 3.69 14.39
CA GLN A 54 8.83 4.26 13.05
C GLN A 54 8.70 3.15 12.00
N ILE A 55 7.78 3.30 11.06
CA ILE A 55 7.53 2.33 9.99
C ILE A 55 7.68 3.03 8.64
N LYS A 56 8.49 2.44 7.74
CA LYS A 56 8.62 2.90 6.35
C LYS A 56 7.57 2.18 5.50
N LEU A 57 6.58 2.91 5.00
CA LEU A 57 5.69 2.39 3.97
C LEU A 57 6.37 2.56 2.61
N GLN A 58 6.46 1.48 1.85
CA GLN A 58 6.80 1.49 0.44
C GLN A 58 5.54 1.12 -0.34
N ILE A 59 5.12 1.97 -1.27
CA ILE A 59 3.80 1.88 -1.89
C ILE A 59 4.00 1.86 -3.40
N TRP A 60 3.44 0.83 -4.04
CA TRP A 60 3.43 0.68 -5.48
C TRP A 60 2.02 1.00 -5.99
N ASP A 61 1.88 2.14 -6.66
CA ASP A 61 0.67 2.49 -7.40
C ASP A 61 0.68 1.80 -8.77
N THR A 62 -0.37 1.05 -9.08
CA THR A 62 -0.40 0.18 -10.26
C THR A 62 -1.33 0.70 -11.34
N ALA A 63 -1.00 0.42 -12.61
CA ALA A 63 -1.92 0.68 -13.71
C ALA A 63 -3.25 -0.05 -13.49
N GLY A 64 -4.36 0.69 -13.60
CA GLY A 64 -5.71 0.13 -13.46
C GLY A 64 -6.28 -0.46 -14.76
N GLN A 65 -5.49 -0.44 -15.84
CA GLN A 65 -5.93 -0.89 -17.15
C GLN A 65 -5.68 -2.39 -17.29
N GLU A 66 -6.69 -3.10 -17.81
CA GLU A 66 -6.63 -4.56 -17.92
C GLU A 66 -5.44 -5.04 -18.77
N SER A 67 -5.08 -4.29 -19.82
CA SER A 67 -3.93 -4.56 -20.69
C SER A 67 -2.58 -4.60 -19.95
N PHE A 68 -2.49 -4.02 -18.75
CA PHE A 68 -1.29 -4.02 -17.91
C PHE A 68 -1.37 -4.98 -16.72
N ARG A 69 -2.46 -5.76 -16.55
CA ARG A 69 -2.64 -6.68 -15.41
C ARG A 69 -1.49 -7.68 -15.25
N SER A 70 -0.89 -8.16 -16.34
CA SER A 70 0.27 -9.06 -16.28
C SER A 70 1.50 -8.41 -15.65
N ILE A 71 1.73 -7.11 -15.92
CA ILE A 71 2.81 -6.32 -15.30
C ILE A 71 2.50 -6.10 -13.82
N THR A 72 1.26 -5.73 -13.51
CA THR A 72 0.75 -5.49 -12.15
C THR A 72 0.99 -6.72 -11.25
N ARG A 73 0.74 -7.94 -11.74
CA ARG A 73 0.90 -9.21 -10.97
C ARG A 73 2.28 -9.41 -10.35
N SER A 74 3.35 -8.95 -11.00
CA SER A 74 4.70 -9.08 -10.45
C SER A 74 4.90 -8.30 -9.14
N TYR A 75 4.11 -7.25 -8.91
CA TYR A 75 4.20 -6.40 -7.72
C TYR A 75 3.42 -6.93 -6.52
N TYR A 76 2.49 -7.88 -6.71
CA TYR A 76 1.71 -8.49 -5.62
C TYR A 76 2.56 -9.36 -4.70
N ARG A 77 3.60 -9.99 -5.26
CA ARG A 77 4.49 -10.86 -4.51
C ARG A 77 5.18 -10.07 -3.41
N GLY A 78 5.06 -10.55 -2.17
CA GLY A 78 5.62 -9.87 -1.01
C GLY A 78 4.95 -8.55 -0.68
N ALA A 79 3.65 -8.39 -0.97
CA ALA A 79 2.87 -7.30 -0.40
C ALA A 79 2.34 -7.69 1.00
N ALA A 80 2.60 -6.84 1.98
CA ALA A 80 2.06 -6.96 3.33
C ALA A 80 0.66 -6.33 3.42
N GLY A 81 0.43 -5.27 2.65
CA GLY A 81 -0.83 -4.54 2.57
C GLY A 81 -1.28 -4.29 1.13
N ALA A 82 -2.58 -4.24 0.90
CA ALA A 82 -3.17 -3.77 -0.34
C ALA A 82 -4.30 -2.77 -0.09
N LEU A 83 -4.32 -1.69 -0.87
CA LEU A 83 -5.43 -0.77 -0.96
C LEU A 83 -6.22 -1.11 -2.24
N LEU A 84 -7.40 -1.68 -2.07
CA LEU A 84 -8.30 -2.05 -3.16
C LEU A 84 -9.32 -0.93 -3.37
N VAL A 85 -9.21 -0.20 -4.48
CA VAL A 85 -9.92 1.08 -4.67
C VAL A 85 -11.00 0.97 -5.74
N TYR A 86 -12.19 1.48 -5.44
CA TYR A 86 -13.25 1.75 -6.41
C TYR A 86 -13.71 3.21 -6.34
N ASP A 87 -14.48 3.63 -7.34
CA ASP A 87 -15.06 4.96 -7.46
C ASP A 87 -16.54 4.90 -7.06
N ILE A 88 -16.94 5.63 -6.01
CA ILE A 88 -18.33 5.58 -5.52
C ILE A 88 -19.35 6.10 -6.55
N THR A 89 -18.91 6.84 -7.57
CA THR A 89 -19.78 7.37 -8.63
C THR A 89 -19.83 6.47 -9.86
N ARG A 90 -19.19 5.29 -9.84
CA ARG A 90 -19.16 4.37 -10.98
C ARG A 90 -19.34 2.92 -10.54
N ARG A 91 -20.56 2.41 -10.67
CA ARG A 91 -20.93 1.02 -10.31
C ARG A 91 -20.02 -0.04 -10.91
N ASP A 92 -19.61 0.09 -12.16
CA ASP A 92 -18.76 -0.92 -12.82
C ASP A 92 -17.45 -1.17 -12.06
N THR A 93 -16.84 -0.11 -11.51
CA THR A 93 -15.59 -0.22 -10.75
C THR A 93 -15.75 -1.00 -9.45
N PHE A 94 -16.96 -0.99 -8.88
CA PHE A 94 -17.32 -1.80 -7.73
C PHE A 94 -17.56 -3.25 -8.13
N ASN A 95 -18.25 -3.49 -9.25
CA ASN A 95 -18.50 -4.84 -9.75
C ASN A 95 -17.20 -5.59 -10.08
N HIS A 96 -16.15 -4.88 -10.51
CA HIS A 96 -14.84 -5.47 -10.79
C HIS A 96 -13.99 -5.77 -9.54
N LEU A 97 -14.42 -5.38 -8.34
CA LEU A 97 -13.68 -5.63 -7.08
C LEU A 97 -13.40 -7.12 -6.87
N THR A 98 -14.35 -7.99 -7.20
CA THR A 98 -14.20 -9.44 -7.05
C THR A 98 -13.01 -9.96 -7.86
N THR A 99 -12.84 -9.49 -9.10
CA THR A 99 -11.72 -9.87 -9.97
C THR A 99 -10.40 -9.37 -9.40
N TRP A 100 -10.33 -8.11 -8.98
CA TRP A 100 -9.11 -7.54 -8.37
C TRP A 100 -8.74 -8.25 -7.06
N LEU A 101 -9.72 -8.57 -6.23
CA LEU A 101 -9.52 -9.29 -4.97
C LEU A 101 -9.03 -10.73 -5.20
N GLN A 102 -9.60 -11.42 -6.18
CA GLN A 102 -9.16 -12.77 -6.56
C GLN A 102 -7.71 -12.76 -7.05
N ASP A 103 -7.37 -11.85 -7.96
CA ASP A 103 -6.00 -11.68 -8.45
C ASP A 103 -5.05 -11.36 -7.29
N ALA A 104 -5.46 -10.52 -6.36
CA ALA A 104 -4.67 -10.17 -5.18
C ALA A 104 -4.37 -11.38 -4.30
N ARG A 105 -5.38 -12.19 -3.99
CA ARG A 105 -5.23 -13.38 -3.14
C ARG A 105 -4.45 -14.50 -3.81
N GLN A 106 -4.53 -14.64 -5.13
CA GLN A 106 -3.81 -15.68 -5.87
C GLN A 106 -2.30 -15.41 -5.95
N HIS A 107 -1.88 -14.13 -5.94
CA HIS A 107 -0.49 -13.75 -6.23
C HIS A 107 0.23 -13.12 -5.02
N SER A 108 -0.39 -13.09 -3.83
CA SER A 108 0.19 -12.56 -2.59
C SER A 108 0.08 -13.57 -1.44
N SER A 109 0.64 -13.21 -0.28
CA SER A 109 0.50 -14.02 0.95
C SER A 109 -0.96 -14.04 1.41
N SER A 110 -1.44 -15.20 1.89
CA SER A 110 -2.78 -15.34 2.48
C SER A 110 -3.03 -14.40 3.65
N ASN A 111 -1.95 -13.91 4.27
CA ASN A 111 -2.00 -13.04 5.44
C ASN A 111 -2.00 -11.55 5.10
N MET A 112 -1.91 -11.18 3.81
CA MET A 112 -1.94 -9.80 3.35
C MET A 112 -3.18 -9.08 3.90
N VAL A 113 -2.96 -7.90 4.49
CA VAL A 113 -4.06 -7.04 4.95
C VAL A 113 -4.59 -6.27 3.76
N ILE A 114 -5.92 -6.26 3.58
CA ILE A 114 -6.55 -5.57 2.45
C ILE A 114 -7.55 -4.55 3.01
N MET A 115 -7.39 -3.30 2.59
CA MET A 115 -8.31 -2.19 2.83
C MET A 115 -9.09 -1.91 1.56
N LEU A 116 -10.41 -2.08 1.61
CA LEU A 116 -11.33 -1.65 0.57
C LEU A 116 -11.58 -0.14 0.72
N ILE A 117 -11.37 0.60 -0.37
CA ILE A 117 -11.52 2.06 -0.41
C ILE A 117 -12.60 2.45 -1.42
N GLY A 118 -13.68 3.06 -0.93
CA GLY A 118 -14.62 3.82 -1.76
C GLY A 118 -14.14 5.25 -1.93
N ASN A 119 -13.46 5.56 -3.03
CA ASN A 119 -12.89 6.89 -3.25
C ASN A 119 -13.89 7.84 -3.92
N LYS A 120 -13.59 9.14 -3.87
CA LYS A 120 -14.38 10.26 -4.40
C LYS A 120 -15.67 10.54 -3.62
N SER A 121 -15.63 10.33 -2.30
CA SER A 121 -16.72 10.69 -1.39
C SER A 121 -17.13 12.17 -1.43
N ASP A 122 -16.28 13.05 -1.94
CA ASP A 122 -16.64 14.46 -2.21
C ASP A 122 -17.68 14.64 -3.33
N LEU A 123 -17.94 13.60 -4.13
CA LEU A 123 -18.93 13.59 -5.21
C LEU A 123 -20.22 12.85 -4.81
N ASP A 124 -20.64 12.97 -3.56
CA ASP A 124 -21.80 12.25 -2.99
C ASP A 124 -23.11 12.43 -3.77
N SER A 125 -23.31 13.60 -4.40
CA SER A 125 -24.48 13.87 -5.26
C SER A 125 -24.53 13.01 -6.53
N ARG A 126 -23.42 12.37 -6.90
CA ARG A 126 -23.30 11.46 -8.05
C ARG A 126 -23.06 10.02 -7.61
N ARG A 127 -23.30 9.70 -6.33
CA ARG A 127 -23.11 8.37 -5.76
C ARG A 127 -23.96 7.35 -6.49
N ASP A 128 -23.30 6.30 -6.95
CA ASP A 128 -23.91 5.15 -7.62
C ASP A 128 -23.75 3.87 -6.79
N VAL A 129 -22.79 3.87 -5.85
CA VAL A 129 -22.54 2.78 -4.88
C VAL A 129 -22.80 3.29 -3.47
N LYS A 130 -23.75 2.67 -2.78
CA LYS A 130 -24.07 3.02 -1.39
C LYS A 130 -22.95 2.57 -0.47
N ARG A 131 -22.76 3.29 0.64
CA ARG A 131 -21.74 2.97 1.63
C ARG A 131 -21.95 1.57 2.21
N GLU A 132 -23.20 1.20 2.46
CA GLU A 132 -23.59 -0.09 3.02
C GLU A 132 -23.19 -1.27 2.11
N GLU A 133 -23.12 -1.06 0.80
CA GLU A 133 -22.67 -2.09 -0.16
C GLU A 133 -21.16 -2.34 -0.02
N GLY A 134 -20.37 -1.28 0.16
CA GLY A 134 -18.94 -1.38 0.45
C GLY A 134 -18.67 -2.06 1.79
N GLU A 135 -19.43 -1.70 2.82
CA GLU A 135 -19.35 -2.33 4.14
C GLU A 135 -19.73 -3.81 4.09
N ALA A 136 -20.79 -4.17 3.36
CA ALA A 136 -21.22 -5.55 3.19
C ALA A 136 -20.16 -6.39 2.44
N PHE A 137 -19.62 -5.87 1.33
CA PHE A 137 -18.58 -6.54 0.56
C PHE A 137 -17.31 -6.75 1.39
N ALA A 138 -16.87 -5.73 2.13
CA ALA A 138 -15.71 -5.83 3.00
C ALA A 138 -15.92 -6.88 4.09
N LYS A 139 -17.09 -6.88 4.73
CA LYS A 139 -17.44 -7.87 5.76
C LYS A 139 -17.47 -9.30 5.20
N GLU A 140 -18.11 -9.51 4.04
CA GLU A 140 -18.18 -10.81 3.38
C GLU A 140 -16.80 -11.38 3.06
N HIS A 141 -15.87 -10.51 2.66
CA HIS A 141 -14.53 -10.91 2.29
C HIS A 141 -13.47 -10.74 3.39
N GLY A 142 -13.83 -10.29 4.60
CA GLY A 142 -12.87 -10.07 5.69
C GLY A 142 -11.84 -8.97 5.40
N LEU A 143 -12.29 -7.88 4.77
CA LEU A 143 -11.50 -6.69 4.46
C LEU A 143 -11.82 -5.57 5.46
N ILE A 144 -10.91 -4.60 5.60
CA ILE A 144 -11.21 -3.32 6.25
C ILE A 144 -11.90 -2.42 5.22
N PHE A 145 -12.77 -1.51 5.63
CA PHE A 145 -13.46 -0.60 4.71
C PHE A 145 -13.35 0.86 5.14
N MET A 146 -13.13 1.75 4.17
CA MET A 146 -13.14 3.19 4.37
C MET A 146 -13.58 3.92 3.10
N GLU A 147 -14.40 4.97 3.24
CA GLU A 147 -14.62 5.92 2.15
C GLU A 147 -13.62 7.06 2.24
N THR A 148 -13.04 7.47 1.12
CA THR A 148 -12.00 8.50 1.07
C THR A 148 -12.30 9.56 0.02
N SER A 149 -11.63 10.70 0.11
CA SER A 149 -11.57 11.69 -0.97
C SER A 149 -10.15 12.18 -1.11
N ALA A 150 -9.48 11.74 -2.18
CA ALA A 150 -8.17 12.28 -2.54
C ALA A 150 -8.20 13.81 -2.76
N LYS A 151 -9.34 14.36 -3.20
CA LYS A 151 -9.51 15.79 -3.44
C LYS A 151 -9.51 16.63 -2.16
N THR A 152 -10.21 16.15 -1.13
CA THR A 152 -10.38 16.87 0.15
C THR A 152 -9.45 16.39 1.26
N ALA A 153 -8.65 15.35 0.97
CA ALA A 153 -7.85 14.59 1.93
C ALA A 153 -8.64 13.80 2.97
N ALA A 154 -9.97 13.77 2.89
CA ALA A 154 -10.81 13.06 3.84
C ALA A 154 -10.46 11.57 3.87
N ASN A 155 -10.15 11.07 5.07
CA ASN A 155 -9.81 9.68 5.38
C ASN A 155 -8.59 9.11 4.62
N VAL A 156 -7.82 9.95 3.91
CA VAL A 156 -6.68 9.47 3.13
C VAL A 156 -5.56 9.05 4.05
N GLU A 157 -5.26 9.79 5.11
CA GLU A 157 -4.20 9.42 6.05
C GLU A 157 -4.56 8.13 6.80
N GLU A 158 -5.81 8.08 7.27
CA GLU A 158 -6.40 7.02 8.06
C GLU A 158 -6.39 5.70 7.29
N ALA A 159 -6.72 5.71 5.99
CA ALA A 159 -6.71 4.50 5.17
C ALA A 159 -5.34 3.81 5.13
N PHE A 160 -4.25 4.57 4.98
CA PHE A 160 -2.89 4.02 4.96
C PHE A 160 -2.41 3.62 6.37
N ILE A 161 -2.69 4.46 7.38
CA ILE A 161 -2.24 4.19 8.75
C ILE A 161 -2.98 2.98 9.36
N ASP A 162 -4.29 2.86 9.18
CA ASP A 162 -5.06 1.77 9.79
C ASP A 162 -4.77 0.43 9.11
N THR A 163 -4.45 0.44 7.81
CA THR A 163 -3.87 -0.74 7.15
C THR A 163 -2.54 -1.14 7.81
N ALA A 164 -1.70 -0.17 8.19
CA ALA A 164 -0.39 -0.45 8.78
C ALA A 164 -0.51 -0.93 10.23
N LYS A 165 -1.48 -0.40 10.98
CA LYS A 165 -1.83 -0.88 12.32
C LYS A 165 -2.28 -2.34 12.27
N ALA A 166 -3.18 -2.68 11.36
CA ALA A 166 -3.66 -4.05 11.20
C ALA A 166 -2.53 -5.05 10.81
N ILE A 167 -1.57 -4.62 10.00
CA ILE A 167 -0.37 -5.42 9.72
C ILE A 167 0.48 -5.57 10.98
N TYR A 168 0.69 -4.47 11.71
CA TYR A 168 1.48 -4.47 12.94
C TYR A 168 0.89 -5.34 14.03
N GLU A 169 -0.43 -5.32 14.22
CA GLU A 169 -1.18 -6.19 15.15
C GLU A 169 -0.94 -7.66 14.80
N LYS A 170 -1.06 -8.05 13.53
CA LYS A 170 -0.77 -9.43 13.10
C LYS A 170 0.68 -9.86 13.36
N ILE A 171 1.63 -8.92 13.37
CA ILE A 171 3.02 -9.20 13.77
C ILE A 171 3.09 -9.45 15.28
N GLN A 172 2.42 -8.62 16.10
CA GLN A 172 2.40 -8.79 17.55
C GLN A 172 1.73 -10.10 17.98
N GLU A 173 0.69 -10.53 17.26
CA GLU A 173 0.00 -11.80 17.48
C GLU A 173 0.79 -13.03 16.98
N GLY A 174 1.91 -12.82 16.29
CA GLY A 174 2.73 -13.89 15.71
C GLY A 174 2.12 -14.56 14.47
N VAL A 175 1.05 -13.99 13.90
CA VAL A 175 0.41 -14.48 12.66
C VAL A 175 1.29 -14.21 11.43
N LEU A 176 1.99 -13.08 11.42
CA LEU A 176 2.94 -12.71 10.37
C LEU A 176 4.38 -13.01 10.82
N ASP A 177 4.96 -14.05 10.25
CA ASP A 177 6.39 -14.34 10.41
C ASP A 177 7.23 -13.29 9.67
N ILE A 178 7.94 -12.47 10.45
CA ILE A 178 8.82 -11.39 10.00
C ILE A 178 10.12 -11.88 9.38
N SER A 179 10.47 -13.16 9.53
CA SER A 179 11.65 -13.78 8.91
C SER A 179 11.37 -14.25 7.47
N ASN A 180 10.09 -14.39 7.11
CA ASN A 180 9.68 -14.80 5.78
C ASN A 180 9.51 -13.58 4.86
N GLU A 181 10.51 -13.33 4.00
CA GLU A 181 10.49 -12.21 3.04
C GLU A 181 9.27 -12.23 2.09
N ALA A 182 8.60 -13.38 1.91
CA ALA A 182 7.38 -13.49 1.12
C ALA A 182 6.19 -12.74 1.73
N ASN A 183 6.27 -12.31 3.00
CA ASN A 183 5.23 -11.54 3.69
C ASN A 183 5.32 -10.03 3.45
N GLY A 184 6.36 -9.54 2.77
CA GLY A 184 6.46 -8.11 2.44
C GLY A 184 6.82 -7.19 3.60
N ILE A 185 7.33 -7.78 4.69
CA ILE A 185 7.79 -7.08 5.87
C ILE A 185 9.31 -7.23 5.93
N LYS A 186 10.03 -6.11 6.09
CA LYS A 186 11.47 -6.14 6.38
C LYS A 186 11.73 -5.47 7.72
N ILE A 187 12.58 -6.10 8.54
CA ILE A 187 13.08 -5.50 9.77
C ILE A 187 14.11 -4.44 9.39
N GLY A 188 14.01 -3.25 9.97
CA GLY A 188 14.98 -2.20 9.71
C GLY A 188 16.39 -2.60 10.14
N PRO A 189 17.44 -2.08 9.49
CA PRO A 189 18.82 -2.53 9.70
C PRO A 189 19.30 -2.42 11.16
N GLN A 190 18.74 -1.50 11.94
CA GLN A 190 19.07 -1.30 13.36
C GLN A 190 18.35 -2.27 14.31
N HIS A 191 17.34 -3.00 13.82
CA HIS A 191 16.55 -3.95 14.61
C HIS A 191 16.78 -5.40 14.16
N SER A 192 17.66 -5.63 13.17
CA SER A 192 18.11 -6.97 12.76
C SER A 192 19.24 -7.43 13.70
N PRO A 193 19.05 -8.51 14.49
CA PRO A 193 20.06 -8.98 15.43
C PRO A 193 21.39 -9.33 14.76
N HIS A 194 21.32 -9.91 13.55
CA HIS A 194 22.50 -10.29 12.78
C HIS A 194 23.27 -9.09 12.24
N ILE A 195 22.58 -8.06 11.73
CA ILE A 195 23.25 -6.85 11.22
C ILE A 195 23.84 -6.04 12.38
N LEU A 196 23.14 -5.95 13.51
CA LEU A 196 23.65 -5.28 14.70
C LEU A 196 24.94 -5.95 15.22
N ALA A 197 24.97 -7.29 15.27
CA ALA A 197 26.15 -8.06 15.65
C ALA A 197 27.30 -7.90 14.64
N LEU A 198 27.01 -7.92 13.33
CA LEU A 198 28.03 -7.73 12.29
C LEU A 198 28.62 -6.31 12.33
N MET A 199 27.79 -5.28 12.48
CA MET A 199 28.21 -3.88 12.55
C MET A 199 29.04 -3.59 13.80
N GLN A 200 28.67 -4.16 14.96
CA GLN A 200 29.48 -4.09 16.19
C GLN A 200 30.83 -4.79 16.03
N SER A 201 30.90 -5.90 15.29
CA SER A 201 32.15 -6.63 15.08
C SER A 201 33.11 -5.98 14.07
N LEU A 202 32.59 -5.13 13.18
CA LEU A 202 33.35 -4.51 12.08
C LEU A 202 33.61 -3.01 12.32
N ASP A 203 33.20 -2.45 13.45
CA ASP A 203 33.35 -1.03 13.83
C ASP A 203 32.82 -0.07 12.74
N VAL A 204 31.81 -0.52 11.99
CA VAL A 204 31.24 0.23 10.86
C VAL A 204 30.29 1.29 11.42
N PRO A 205 30.52 2.59 11.15
CA PRO A 205 29.61 3.65 11.58
C PRO A 205 28.23 3.48 10.93
N MET A 206 27.18 3.82 11.67
CA MET A 206 25.80 3.70 11.21
C MET A 206 25.61 4.45 9.88
N PRO A 207 25.11 3.80 8.81
CA PRO A 207 24.92 4.46 7.53
C PRO A 207 23.95 5.64 7.67
N ASP A 208 24.24 6.73 6.97
CA ASP A 208 23.40 7.93 6.95
C ASP A 208 22.01 7.54 6.39
N PRO A 209 20.93 7.67 7.19
CA PRO A 209 19.59 7.28 6.77
C PRO A 209 18.99 8.15 5.66
N PHE A 210 19.73 9.15 5.13
CA PHE A 210 19.32 10.00 4.01
C PHE A 210 20.09 9.72 2.70
N ASP A 211 21.00 8.74 2.67
CA ASP A 211 21.71 8.38 1.44
C ASP A 211 20.82 7.57 0.49
N GLN A 212 20.15 8.27 -0.42
CA GLN A 212 19.30 7.70 -1.48
C GLN A 212 20.10 7.15 -2.67
N SER A 213 21.43 7.31 -2.70
CA SER A 213 22.26 7.01 -3.88
C SER A 213 22.29 5.52 -4.27
N LEU A 214 21.99 4.62 -3.32
CA LEU A 214 22.04 3.17 -3.51
C LEU A 214 20.70 2.55 -3.96
N GLU A 215 19.55 3.18 -3.70
CA GLU A 215 18.24 2.65 -4.19
C GLU A 215 18.02 2.98 -5.68
N TYR A 216 18.57 4.08 -6.20
CA TYR A 216 18.46 4.45 -7.63
C TYR A 216 19.36 3.62 -8.56
N SER A 217 20.46 3.06 -8.07
CA SER A 217 21.40 2.28 -8.89
C SER A 217 20.90 0.85 -9.17
N LEU A 218 20.00 0.31 -8.35
CA LEU A 218 19.40 -1.02 -8.58
C LEU A 218 18.22 -0.99 -9.56
N ILE A 219 17.55 0.17 -9.70
CA ILE A 219 16.42 0.34 -10.62
C ILE A 219 16.91 0.57 -12.07
N SER A 220 18.11 1.12 -12.26
CA SER A 220 18.69 1.38 -13.58
C SER A 220 19.37 0.18 -14.24
N VAL A 221 19.60 -0.92 -13.50
CA VAL A 221 20.32 -2.11 -14.00
C VAL A 221 19.38 -3.22 -14.52
N THR A 222 18.05 -3.04 -14.42
CA THR A 222 17.05 -4.04 -14.88
C THR A 222 16.18 -3.57 -16.06
N LYS A 223 16.68 -2.63 -16.88
CA LYS A 223 16.12 -2.34 -18.21
C LYS A 223 16.83 -3.13 -19.31
#